data_AF-A0A4P7BXF8-F1
#
_entry.id   AF-A0A4P7BXF8-F1
#
_cell.length_a   1.000
_cell.length_b   1.000
_cell.length_c   1.000
_cell.angle_alpha   90.00
_cell.angle_beta   90.00
_cell.angle_gamma   90.00
#
_symmetry.space_group_name_H-M   'P 1'
#
loop_
_entity.id
_entity.type
_entity.pdbx_description
1 polymer ?
#
loop_
_entity_poly.entity_id
_entity_poly.type
_entity_poly.pdbx_seq_one_letter_code
_entity_poly.pdbx_strand_id
1 'polypeptide(L)'
;MQPSFFDLDDRYKKLNERDALIGLDKLIDWEGFRETLQRCREKARKSAAGRKGFDVVLMFKALVLQDLYNLSDEELEFQIRDRYSFCRFLGLTPEDRVPDAKTIWLFREQLTEKGLIKALFEDFEWQLEEKGFKAKKGQIVDASLVSAPIQRNSREENTQIKRGEIPQRFEANPHVKRQKDVEARWTEKNGQKHDGYKDHLVIDNEYKLIRNFEVTSAEVHDSQVFFELLSENTSKEVWADSAYRSEENEWMLKAGGYRSQVHRKGYRNRPLNKRAQQSNRRKSRIRARVEPVFGSMENEMGGLFLRVIGLARAKTKIGLMNLVYNLKRCVSLCRRGLSAA
;
A
#
# COMPACT_ATOMS: atom_id res chain seq x y z
N MET A 1 -13.33 -36.96 -28.83
CA MET A 1 -14.05 -36.89 -27.55
C MET A 1 -15.07 -35.76 -27.68
N GLN A 2 -16.36 -36.03 -27.59
CA GLN A 2 -17.38 -34.97 -27.61
C GLN A 2 -17.42 -34.28 -26.24
N PRO A 3 -17.50 -32.94 -26.17
CA PRO A 3 -17.63 -32.23 -24.91
C PRO A 3 -18.96 -32.57 -24.22
N SER A 4 -18.94 -32.87 -22.94
CA SER A 4 -20.14 -33.04 -22.11
C SER A 4 -20.67 -31.69 -21.61
N PHE A 5 -21.94 -31.66 -21.26
CA PHE A 5 -22.60 -30.49 -20.67
C PHE A 5 -21.91 -29.99 -19.38
N PHE A 6 -21.24 -30.87 -18.63
CA PHE A 6 -20.59 -30.56 -17.36
C PHE A 6 -19.10 -30.24 -17.48
N ASP A 7 -18.51 -30.33 -18.68
CA ASP A 7 -17.06 -30.16 -18.87
C ASP A 7 -16.59 -28.75 -18.47
N LEU A 8 -17.44 -27.73 -18.66
CA LEU A 8 -17.15 -26.38 -18.19
C LEU A 8 -17.16 -26.28 -16.66
N ASP A 9 -18.17 -26.86 -16.01
CA ASP A 9 -18.28 -26.88 -14.54
C ASP A 9 -17.11 -27.63 -13.88
N ASP A 10 -16.71 -28.77 -14.44
CA ASP A 10 -15.58 -29.54 -13.93
C ASP A 10 -14.24 -28.83 -14.17
N ARG A 11 -14.10 -28.13 -15.29
CA ARG A 11 -12.96 -27.23 -15.54
C ARG A 11 -12.94 -26.09 -14.51
N TYR A 12 -14.09 -25.51 -14.18
CA TYR A 12 -14.18 -24.43 -13.19
C TYR A 12 -13.86 -24.90 -11.78
N LYS A 13 -14.33 -26.08 -11.37
CA LYS A 13 -13.96 -26.67 -10.07
C LYS A 13 -12.45 -26.82 -9.92
N LYS A 14 -11.76 -27.34 -10.95
CA LYS A 14 -10.30 -27.49 -10.94
C LYS A 14 -9.57 -26.15 -10.88
N LEU A 15 -10.04 -25.13 -11.59
CA LEU A 15 -9.45 -23.78 -11.52
C LEU A 15 -9.65 -23.15 -10.13
N ASN A 16 -10.79 -23.40 -9.50
CA ASN A 16 -11.13 -22.86 -8.19
C ASN A 16 -10.20 -23.35 -7.06
N GLU A 17 -9.63 -24.55 -7.18
CA GLU A 17 -8.71 -25.11 -6.18
C GLU A 17 -7.44 -24.25 -5.97
N ARG A 18 -7.05 -23.47 -6.99
CA ARG A 18 -5.85 -22.63 -6.95
C ARG A 18 -6.15 -21.12 -7.02
N ASP A 19 -7.41 -20.73 -7.11
CA ASP A 19 -7.79 -19.32 -7.24
C ASP A 19 -7.82 -18.61 -5.87
N ALA A 20 -6.81 -17.78 -5.63
CA ALA A 20 -6.73 -16.95 -4.43
C ALA A 20 -7.89 -15.96 -4.33
N LEU A 21 -8.48 -15.54 -5.46
CA LEU A 21 -9.57 -14.56 -5.52
C LEU A 21 -10.85 -15.08 -4.88
N ILE A 22 -11.08 -16.39 -4.84
CA ILE A 22 -12.25 -16.97 -4.14
C ILE A 22 -12.17 -16.72 -2.64
N GLY A 23 -10.96 -16.84 -2.08
CA GLY A 23 -10.77 -16.58 -0.65
C GLY A 23 -11.02 -15.12 -0.32
N LEU A 24 -10.52 -14.21 -1.17
CA LEU A 24 -10.77 -12.78 -1.05
C LEU A 24 -12.26 -12.46 -1.19
N ASP A 25 -12.93 -12.98 -2.21
CA ASP A 25 -14.33 -12.69 -2.46
C ASP A 25 -15.26 -13.17 -1.34
N LYS A 26 -14.97 -14.36 -0.78
CA LYS A 26 -15.77 -14.94 0.32
C LYS A 26 -15.51 -14.32 1.68
N LEU A 27 -14.27 -13.96 1.97
CA LEU A 27 -13.88 -13.55 3.33
C LEU A 27 -13.97 -12.04 3.54
N ILE A 28 -13.84 -11.23 2.51
CA ILE A 28 -13.85 -9.78 2.62
C ILE A 28 -15.29 -9.27 2.43
N ASP A 29 -15.76 -8.43 3.35
CA ASP A 29 -17.02 -7.72 3.14
C ASP A 29 -16.76 -6.54 2.21
N TRP A 30 -17.02 -6.74 0.93
CA TRP A 30 -16.79 -5.72 -0.09
C TRP A 30 -17.82 -4.58 -0.02
N GLU A 31 -19.01 -4.86 0.49
CA GLU A 31 -20.08 -3.89 0.63
C GLU A 31 -19.81 -2.93 1.80
N GLY A 32 -19.08 -3.37 2.82
CA GLY A 32 -18.57 -2.51 3.89
C GLY A 32 -17.78 -1.28 3.41
N PHE A 33 -17.13 -1.34 2.23
CA PHE A 33 -16.42 -0.20 1.65
C PHE A 33 -17.34 0.77 0.89
N ARG A 34 -18.58 0.38 0.57
CA ARG A 34 -19.43 1.09 -0.39
C ARG A 34 -19.67 2.53 0.01
N GLU A 35 -19.96 2.80 1.27
CA GLU A 35 -20.25 4.15 1.75
C GLU A 35 -19.07 5.09 1.47
N THR A 36 -17.86 4.71 1.90
CA THR A 36 -16.63 5.46 1.65
C THR A 36 -16.35 5.62 0.15
N LEU A 37 -16.52 4.55 -0.64
CA LEU A 37 -16.29 4.60 -2.08
C LEU A 37 -17.31 5.52 -2.80
N GLN A 38 -18.55 5.61 -2.34
CA GLN A 38 -19.56 6.48 -2.96
C GLN A 38 -19.20 7.97 -2.85
N ARG A 39 -18.46 8.37 -1.81
CA ARG A 39 -17.98 9.75 -1.60
C ARG A 39 -17.13 10.27 -2.76
N CYS A 40 -16.48 9.38 -3.53
CA CYS A 40 -15.73 9.80 -4.73
C CYS A 40 -16.63 10.24 -5.91
N ARG A 41 -17.91 9.86 -5.88
CA ARG A 41 -18.91 10.14 -6.92
C ARG A 41 -19.95 11.17 -6.54
N GLU A 42 -19.82 11.80 -5.37
CA GLU A 42 -20.63 12.93 -4.95
C GLU A 42 -20.35 14.15 -5.84
N LYS A 43 -20.96 14.16 -7.02
CA LYS A 43 -21.06 15.31 -7.91
C LYS A 43 -22.52 15.51 -8.27
N ALA A 44 -22.94 16.78 -8.32
CA ALA A 44 -24.28 17.14 -8.77
C ALA A 44 -24.49 16.61 -10.20
N ARG A 45 -25.42 15.66 -10.37
CA ARG A 45 -25.82 15.21 -11.69
C ARG A 45 -26.53 16.35 -12.40
N LYS A 46 -25.99 16.79 -13.54
CA LYS A 46 -26.62 17.80 -14.40
C LYS A 46 -27.94 17.33 -15.00
N SER A 47 -28.13 16.01 -15.14
CA SER A 47 -29.38 15.38 -15.53
C SER A 47 -29.41 13.90 -15.10
N ALA A 48 -30.60 13.30 -15.07
CA ALA A 48 -30.78 11.85 -14.89
C ALA A 48 -30.51 11.05 -16.19
N ALA A 49 -30.26 11.75 -17.30
CA ALA A 49 -30.00 11.14 -18.60
C ALA A 49 -28.53 10.71 -18.73
N GLY A 50 -28.31 9.50 -19.27
CA GLY A 50 -26.98 8.96 -19.53
C GLY A 50 -26.81 7.53 -19.04
N ARG A 51 -25.74 6.88 -19.50
CA ARG A 51 -25.39 5.52 -19.08
C ARG A 51 -25.02 5.51 -17.60
N LYS A 52 -25.60 4.60 -16.82
CA LYS A 52 -25.20 4.40 -15.42
C LYS A 52 -23.71 4.03 -15.37
N GLY A 53 -22.98 4.66 -14.45
CA GLY A 53 -21.59 4.29 -14.18
C GLY A 53 -21.50 2.88 -13.60
N PHE A 54 -20.32 2.26 -13.71
CA PHE A 54 -20.03 0.95 -13.10
C PHE A 54 -20.25 1.00 -11.60
N ASP A 55 -20.53 -0.13 -10.96
CA ASP A 55 -20.61 -0.18 -9.51
C ASP A 55 -19.30 0.24 -8.83
N VAL A 56 -19.35 0.94 -7.68
CA VAL A 56 -18.14 1.42 -7.00
C VAL A 56 -17.32 0.29 -6.38
N VAL A 57 -17.99 -0.76 -5.89
CA VAL A 57 -17.34 -1.94 -5.30
C VAL A 57 -16.67 -2.74 -6.42
N LEU A 58 -17.32 -2.87 -7.58
CA LEU A 58 -16.70 -3.45 -8.77
C LEU A 58 -15.42 -2.70 -9.16
N MET A 59 -15.48 -1.37 -9.23
CA MET A 59 -14.30 -0.56 -9.57
C MET A 59 -13.19 -0.69 -8.53
N PHE A 60 -13.53 -0.77 -7.24
CA PHE A 60 -12.55 -0.99 -6.18
C PHE A 60 -11.91 -2.38 -6.25
N LYS A 61 -12.69 -3.43 -6.47
CA LYS A 61 -12.17 -4.78 -6.73
C LYS A 61 -11.26 -4.82 -7.96
N ALA A 62 -11.54 -4.03 -8.99
CA ALA A 62 -10.65 -3.90 -10.15
C ALA A 62 -9.30 -3.29 -9.77
N LEU A 63 -9.26 -2.28 -8.90
CA LEU A 63 -7.99 -1.74 -8.36
C LEU A 63 -7.25 -2.77 -7.50
N VAL A 64 -7.96 -3.59 -6.71
CA VAL A 64 -7.35 -4.70 -5.96
C VAL A 64 -6.70 -5.72 -6.90
N LEU A 65 -7.37 -6.11 -7.99
CA LEU A 65 -6.76 -6.96 -9.03
C LEU A 65 -5.51 -6.31 -9.63
N GLN A 66 -5.57 -4.99 -9.87
CA GLN A 66 -4.44 -4.27 -10.42
C GLN A 66 -3.17 -4.40 -9.56
N ASP A 67 -3.31 -4.23 -8.25
CA ASP A 67 -2.17 -4.32 -7.32
C ASP A 67 -1.76 -5.77 -7.03
N LEU A 68 -2.72 -6.70 -6.97
CA LEU A 68 -2.41 -8.12 -6.77
C LEU A 68 -1.56 -8.72 -7.91
N TYR A 69 -1.77 -8.26 -9.14
CA TYR A 69 -1.12 -8.80 -10.33
C TYR A 69 -0.19 -7.81 -11.04
N ASN A 70 0.04 -6.63 -10.46
CA ASN A 70 0.87 -5.55 -11.01
C ASN A 70 0.52 -5.17 -12.46
N LEU A 71 -0.76 -4.94 -12.72
CA LEU A 71 -1.27 -4.67 -14.07
C LEU A 71 -1.29 -3.16 -14.37
N SER A 72 -1.13 -2.78 -15.65
CA SER A 72 -1.50 -1.43 -16.09
C SER A 72 -3.01 -1.29 -16.20
N ASP A 73 -3.51 -0.08 -16.49
CA ASP A 73 -4.93 0.12 -16.72
C ASP A 73 -5.41 -0.61 -17.99
N GLU A 74 -4.60 -0.60 -19.07
CA GLU A 74 -4.90 -1.33 -20.30
C GLU A 74 -4.81 -2.85 -20.11
N GLU A 75 -3.78 -3.32 -19.40
CA GLU A 75 -3.62 -4.74 -19.14
C GLU A 75 -4.76 -5.26 -18.25
N LEU A 76 -5.19 -4.50 -17.25
CA LEU A 76 -6.35 -4.87 -16.44
C LEU A 76 -7.64 -4.95 -17.28
N GLU A 77 -7.90 -3.99 -18.16
CA GLU A 77 -9.04 -4.04 -19.09
C GLU A 77 -9.00 -5.33 -19.93
N PHE A 78 -7.84 -5.63 -20.52
CA PHE A 78 -7.64 -6.84 -21.33
C PHE A 78 -7.84 -8.12 -20.51
N GLN A 79 -7.20 -8.22 -19.35
CA GLN A 79 -7.25 -9.39 -18.48
C GLN A 79 -8.64 -9.64 -17.91
N ILE A 80 -9.44 -8.61 -17.65
CA ILE A 80 -10.85 -8.81 -17.26
C ILE A 80 -11.62 -9.47 -18.41
N ARG A 81 -11.38 -9.10 -19.68
CA ARG A 81 -12.07 -9.73 -20.82
C ARG A 81 -11.60 -11.15 -21.09
N ASP A 82 -10.32 -11.41 -20.91
CA ASP A 82 -9.70 -12.70 -21.23
C ASP A 82 -9.89 -13.75 -20.11
N ARG A 83 -9.76 -13.34 -18.84
CA ARG A 83 -9.71 -14.26 -17.71
C ARG A 83 -11.04 -14.35 -16.97
N TYR A 84 -11.66 -15.51 -17.09
CA TYR A 84 -12.90 -15.83 -16.36
C TYR A 84 -12.78 -15.68 -14.84
N SER A 85 -11.61 -15.95 -14.24
CA SER A 85 -11.38 -15.73 -12.80
C SER A 85 -11.57 -14.26 -12.39
N PHE A 86 -11.19 -13.32 -13.25
CA PHE A 86 -11.33 -11.88 -12.99
C PHE A 86 -12.78 -11.44 -13.18
N CYS A 87 -13.45 -11.88 -14.26
CA CYS A 87 -14.89 -11.65 -14.45
C CYS A 87 -15.69 -12.08 -13.22
N ARG A 88 -15.48 -13.31 -12.76
CA ARG A 88 -16.19 -13.84 -11.59
C ARG A 88 -15.91 -13.04 -10.33
N PHE A 89 -14.64 -12.70 -10.06
CA PHE A 89 -14.29 -11.91 -8.88
C PHE A 89 -14.97 -10.53 -8.88
N LEU A 90 -15.12 -9.92 -10.06
CA LEU A 90 -15.80 -8.66 -10.27
C LEU A 90 -17.33 -8.77 -10.31
N GLY A 91 -17.90 -9.98 -10.28
CA GLY A 91 -19.33 -10.22 -10.44
C GLY A 91 -19.85 -9.95 -11.86
N LEU A 92 -18.97 -10.06 -12.86
CA LEU A 92 -19.28 -9.88 -14.28
C LEU A 92 -19.51 -11.23 -14.97
N THR A 93 -20.41 -11.25 -15.93
CA THR A 93 -20.55 -12.29 -16.95
C THR A 93 -19.73 -11.95 -18.19
N PRO A 94 -19.40 -12.92 -19.06
CA PRO A 94 -18.66 -12.64 -20.31
C PRO A 94 -19.35 -11.66 -21.27
N GLU A 95 -20.67 -11.49 -21.14
CA GLU A 95 -21.47 -10.57 -21.97
C GLU A 95 -21.51 -9.15 -21.39
N ASP A 96 -21.18 -8.99 -20.11
CA ASP A 96 -21.22 -7.69 -19.45
C ASP A 96 -20.15 -6.75 -19.99
N ARG A 97 -20.43 -5.45 -19.87
CA ARG A 97 -19.43 -4.43 -20.18
C ARG A 97 -18.31 -4.49 -19.14
N VAL A 98 -17.07 -4.40 -19.62
CA VAL A 98 -15.87 -4.23 -18.80
C VAL A 98 -15.50 -2.73 -18.68
N PRO A 99 -15.08 -2.24 -17.50
CA PRO A 99 -14.54 -0.89 -17.37
C PRO A 99 -13.27 -0.74 -18.21
N ASP A 100 -13.25 0.27 -19.07
CA ASP A 100 -12.07 0.59 -19.87
C ASP A 100 -10.96 1.23 -19.01
N ALA A 101 -9.73 1.21 -19.53
CA ALA A 101 -8.54 1.73 -18.87
C ALA A 101 -8.73 3.17 -18.36
N LYS A 102 -9.38 4.04 -19.15
CA LYS A 102 -9.66 5.43 -18.77
C LYS A 102 -10.65 5.53 -17.60
N THR A 103 -11.65 4.66 -17.57
CA THR A 103 -12.62 4.59 -16.47
C THR A 103 -11.95 4.14 -15.17
N ILE A 104 -11.05 3.17 -15.24
CA ILE A 104 -10.26 2.70 -14.08
C ILE A 104 -9.34 3.83 -13.58
N TRP A 105 -8.62 4.47 -14.50
CA TRP A 105 -7.77 5.61 -14.20
C TRP A 105 -8.54 6.74 -13.51
N LEU A 106 -9.70 7.14 -14.07
CA LEU A 106 -10.52 8.21 -13.55
C LEU A 106 -11.07 7.89 -12.15
N PHE A 107 -11.47 6.65 -11.91
CA PHE A 107 -11.95 6.24 -10.59
C PHE A 107 -10.86 6.36 -9.53
N ARG A 108 -9.64 5.92 -9.84
CA ARG A 108 -8.49 6.10 -8.94
C ARG A 108 -8.17 7.58 -8.71
N GLU A 109 -8.23 8.41 -9.75
CA GLU A 109 -8.00 9.85 -9.61
C GLU A 109 -9.05 10.48 -8.67
N GLN A 110 -10.31 10.07 -8.76
CA GLN A 110 -11.37 10.53 -7.85
C GLN A 110 -11.10 10.12 -6.38
N LEU A 111 -10.57 8.91 -6.15
CA LEU A 111 -10.14 8.50 -4.81
C LEU A 111 -8.95 9.35 -4.31
N THR A 112 -8.01 9.68 -5.19
CA THR A 112 -6.86 10.54 -4.88
C THR A 112 -7.30 11.95 -4.53
N GLU A 113 -8.11 12.60 -5.36
CA GLU A 113 -8.62 13.97 -5.15
C GLU A 113 -9.37 14.11 -3.83
N LYS A 114 -10.09 13.05 -3.41
CA LYS A 114 -10.88 13.02 -2.18
C LYS A 114 -10.10 12.48 -0.97
N GLY A 115 -8.86 12.01 -1.15
CA GLY A 115 -8.04 11.47 -0.07
C GLY A 115 -8.61 10.22 0.62
N LEU A 116 -9.38 9.41 -0.09
CA LEU A 116 -10.22 8.35 0.53
C LEU A 116 -9.46 7.08 0.93
N ILE A 117 -8.18 6.95 0.55
CA ILE A 117 -7.43 5.71 0.80
C ILE A 117 -7.23 5.41 2.29
N LYS A 118 -7.00 6.43 3.13
CA LYS A 118 -6.92 6.21 4.58
C LYS A 118 -8.27 5.73 5.16
N ALA A 119 -9.38 6.32 4.71
CA ALA A 119 -10.72 5.88 5.13
C ALA A 119 -11.01 4.43 4.70
N LEU A 120 -10.64 4.03 3.49
CA LEU A 120 -10.77 2.62 3.06
C LEU A 120 -9.88 1.67 3.90
N PHE A 121 -8.74 2.15 4.37
CA PHE A 121 -7.88 1.38 5.27
C PHE A 121 -8.54 1.19 6.64
N GLU A 122 -9.17 2.24 7.17
CA GLU A 122 -9.95 2.21 8.41
C GLU A 122 -11.18 1.29 8.29
N ASP A 123 -11.93 1.37 7.18
CA ASP A 123 -13.05 0.46 6.89
C ASP A 123 -12.60 -1.01 6.95
N PHE A 124 -11.40 -1.31 6.44
CA PHE A 124 -10.88 -2.67 6.51
C PHE A 124 -10.36 -3.04 7.91
N GLU A 125 -9.79 -2.09 8.65
CA GLU A 125 -9.38 -2.32 10.04
C GLU A 125 -10.59 -2.75 10.90
N TRP A 126 -11.76 -2.13 10.72
CA TRP A 126 -13.00 -2.58 11.37
C TRP A 126 -13.33 -4.04 11.06
N GLN A 127 -13.26 -4.46 9.79
CA GLN A 127 -13.46 -5.86 9.43
C GLN A 127 -12.41 -6.81 10.03
N LEU A 128 -11.16 -6.34 10.18
CA LEU A 128 -10.09 -7.11 10.83
C LEU A 128 -10.41 -7.29 12.32
N GLU A 129 -10.91 -6.24 12.99
CA GLU A 129 -11.31 -6.32 14.38
C GLU A 129 -12.47 -7.30 14.61
N GLU A 130 -13.50 -7.25 13.77
CA GLU A 130 -14.65 -8.17 13.82
C GLU A 130 -14.22 -9.64 13.63
N LYS A 131 -13.15 -9.88 12.87
CA LYS A 131 -12.56 -11.21 12.68
C LYS A 131 -11.56 -11.60 13.77
N GLY A 132 -11.43 -10.79 14.83
CA GLY A 132 -10.55 -11.06 15.97
C GLY A 132 -9.07 -10.70 15.74
N PHE A 133 -8.74 -10.03 14.64
CA PHE A 133 -7.37 -9.63 14.29
C PHE A 133 -6.98 -8.24 14.83
N LYS A 134 -7.42 -7.88 16.03
CA LYS A 134 -6.97 -6.66 16.71
C LYS A 134 -5.45 -6.64 16.87
N ALA A 135 -4.83 -5.46 16.79
CA ALA A 135 -3.38 -5.30 16.88
C ALA A 135 -2.81 -5.85 18.20
N LYS A 136 -1.90 -6.83 18.12
CA LYS A 136 -1.36 -7.54 19.29
C LYS A 136 0.17 -7.58 19.33
N LYS A 137 0.70 -7.77 20.55
CA LYS A 137 2.12 -8.01 20.86
C LYS A 137 3.07 -6.88 20.44
N GLY A 138 2.53 -5.66 20.37
CA GLY A 138 3.25 -4.41 20.11
C GLY A 138 3.46 -4.17 18.62
N GLN A 139 4.27 -3.16 18.32
CA GLN A 139 4.30 -2.50 17.02
C GLN A 139 5.70 -2.44 16.45
N ILE A 140 5.86 -2.79 15.18
CA ILE A 140 7.13 -2.70 14.47
C ILE A 140 7.00 -1.61 13.42
N VAL A 141 7.84 -0.58 13.52
CA VAL A 141 7.90 0.52 12.56
C VAL A 141 9.11 0.34 11.66
N ASP A 142 8.88 0.45 10.35
CA ASP A 142 9.92 0.40 9.34
C ASP A 142 9.52 1.19 8.10
N ALA A 143 10.51 1.48 7.24
CA ALA A 143 10.26 2.19 5.99
C ALA A 143 10.97 1.50 4.82
N SER A 144 10.27 1.41 3.69
CA SER A 144 10.85 0.95 2.43
C SER A 144 10.85 2.06 1.38
N LEU A 145 11.86 2.02 0.51
CA LEU A 145 11.95 2.92 -0.62
C LEU A 145 11.06 2.42 -1.74
N VAL A 146 10.27 3.32 -2.31
CA VAL A 146 9.44 3.05 -3.48
C VAL A 146 9.97 3.88 -4.63
N SER A 147 10.54 3.20 -5.62
CA SER A 147 11.27 3.86 -6.70
C SER A 147 10.31 4.49 -7.70
N ALA A 148 10.65 5.68 -8.18
CA ALA A 148 9.98 6.35 -9.29
C ALA A 148 10.90 6.34 -10.54
N PRO A 149 10.35 6.55 -11.75
CA PRO A 149 11.14 6.69 -12.97
C PRO A 149 12.15 7.83 -12.84
N ILE A 150 13.44 7.50 -13.01
CA ILE A 150 14.53 8.47 -12.95
C ILE A 150 14.31 9.54 -14.03
N GLN A 151 14.20 10.79 -13.59
CA GLN A 151 13.96 11.93 -14.46
C GLN A 151 15.27 12.40 -15.11
N ARG A 152 15.27 12.52 -16.45
CA ARG A 152 16.36 13.15 -17.20
C ARG A 152 16.28 14.68 -17.06
N ASN A 153 16.90 15.21 -16.01
CA ASN A 153 17.00 16.63 -15.69
C ASN A 153 18.47 17.06 -15.62
N SER A 154 18.74 18.33 -15.88
CA SER A 154 20.06 18.94 -15.66
C SER A 154 20.36 19.10 -14.16
N ARG A 155 21.61 19.39 -13.81
CA ARG A 155 22.01 19.65 -12.41
C ARG A 155 21.33 20.90 -11.85
N GLU A 156 21.19 21.93 -12.69
CA GLU A 156 20.53 23.19 -12.35
C GLU A 156 19.03 22.98 -12.10
N GLU A 157 18.35 22.26 -13.00
CA GLU A 157 16.93 21.89 -12.84
C GLU A 157 16.71 21.11 -11.54
N ASN A 158 17.57 20.13 -11.24
CA ASN A 158 17.51 19.39 -9.98
C ASN A 158 17.76 20.26 -8.74
N THR A 159 18.54 21.33 -8.87
CA THR A 159 18.82 22.25 -7.77
C THR A 159 17.62 23.14 -7.49
N GLN A 160 16.94 23.61 -8.54
CA GLN A 160 15.68 24.36 -8.45
C GLN A 160 14.58 23.50 -7.80
N ILE A 161 14.39 22.26 -8.27
CA ILE A 161 13.40 21.32 -7.71
C ILE A 161 13.64 21.08 -6.21
N LYS A 162 14.90 20.96 -5.78
CA LYS A 162 15.25 20.81 -4.35
C LYS A 162 14.87 22.03 -3.50
N ARG A 163 14.79 23.22 -4.10
CA ARG A 163 14.34 24.46 -3.43
C ARG A 163 12.82 24.63 -3.49
N GLY A 164 12.10 23.71 -4.15
CA GLY A 164 10.66 23.83 -4.39
C GLY A 164 10.32 24.73 -5.59
N GLU A 165 11.31 25.12 -6.39
CA GLU A 165 11.13 25.94 -7.58
C GLU A 165 10.81 25.06 -8.80
N ILE A 166 10.01 25.59 -9.73
CA ILE A 166 9.72 24.92 -11.01
C ILE A 166 10.73 25.42 -12.04
N PRO A 167 11.51 24.52 -12.68
CA PRO A 167 12.45 24.95 -13.70
C PRO A 167 11.79 25.67 -14.88
N GLN A 168 12.45 26.71 -15.40
CA GLN A 168 11.92 27.56 -16.48
C GLN A 168 11.54 26.74 -17.73
N ARG A 169 12.30 25.69 -18.06
CA ARG A 169 11.98 24.78 -19.16
C ARG A 169 10.62 24.10 -18.99
N PHE A 170 10.26 23.77 -17.75
CA PHE A 170 9.00 23.09 -17.44
C PHE A 170 7.86 24.11 -17.51
N GLU A 171 8.06 25.32 -17.00
CA GLU A 171 7.08 26.40 -17.13
C GLU A 171 6.83 26.80 -18.58
N ALA A 172 7.89 26.91 -19.39
CA ALA A 172 7.81 27.26 -20.80
C ALA A 172 7.09 26.20 -21.65
N ASN A 173 7.03 24.94 -21.20
CA ASN A 173 6.36 23.86 -21.95
C ASN A 173 5.47 22.98 -21.04
N PRO A 174 4.14 23.20 -21.06
CA PRO A 174 3.19 22.40 -20.28
C PRO A 174 3.23 20.89 -20.58
N HIS A 175 3.62 20.47 -21.79
CA HIS A 175 3.75 19.05 -22.13
C HIS A 175 4.93 18.41 -21.39
N VAL A 176 6.04 19.13 -21.25
CA VAL A 176 7.19 18.68 -20.45
C VAL A 176 6.80 18.63 -18.98
N LYS A 177 6.20 19.71 -18.45
CA LYS A 177 5.80 19.78 -17.04
C LYS A 177 4.93 18.61 -16.59
N ARG A 178 3.95 18.21 -17.42
CA ARG A 178 3.04 17.07 -17.12
C ARG A 178 3.73 15.72 -17.02
N GLN A 179 4.94 15.57 -17.55
CA GLN A 179 5.72 14.32 -17.52
C GLN A 179 6.79 14.32 -16.43
N LYS A 180 6.98 15.43 -15.72
CA LYS A 180 8.01 15.59 -14.69
C LYS A 180 7.41 15.40 -13.31
N ASP A 181 7.94 14.44 -12.57
CA ASP A 181 7.71 14.35 -11.13
C ASP A 181 8.67 15.30 -10.40
N VAL A 182 8.10 16.38 -9.87
CA VAL A 182 8.81 17.40 -9.08
C VAL A 182 8.59 17.21 -7.58
N GLU A 183 7.95 16.12 -7.14
CA GLU A 183 7.73 15.76 -5.73
C GLU A 183 8.50 14.50 -5.33
N ALA A 184 8.84 13.62 -6.28
CA ALA A 184 9.84 12.58 -6.10
C ALA A 184 11.22 13.17 -5.82
N ARG A 185 11.98 12.54 -4.93
CA ARG A 185 13.26 13.09 -4.43
C ARG A 185 14.32 12.02 -4.31
N TRP A 186 15.56 12.46 -4.45
CA TRP A 186 16.75 11.62 -4.35
C TRP A 186 17.15 11.37 -2.89
N THR A 187 17.50 10.12 -2.60
CA THR A 187 18.15 9.70 -1.36
C THR A 187 19.26 8.69 -1.65
N GLU A 188 20.13 8.45 -0.67
CA GLU A 188 21.20 7.46 -0.78
C GLU A 188 21.05 6.43 0.35
N LYS A 189 20.94 5.16 -0.02
CA LYS A 189 20.85 4.03 0.92
C LYS A 189 21.87 2.97 0.50
N ASN A 190 22.74 2.58 1.42
CA ASN A 190 23.80 1.59 1.17
C ASN A 190 24.71 1.92 -0.04
N GLY A 191 25.00 3.20 -0.27
CA GLY A 191 25.82 3.66 -1.41
C GLY A 191 25.10 3.65 -2.77
N GLN A 192 23.81 3.30 -2.79
CA GLN A 192 22.97 3.35 -3.98
C GLN A 192 22.05 4.56 -3.92
N LYS A 193 21.91 5.26 -5.05
CA LYS A 193 21.02 6.42 -5.19
C LYS A 193 19.65 5.94 -5.62
N HIS A 194 18.63 6.41 -4.93
CA HIS A 194 17.23 6.12 -5.21
C HIS A 194 16.48 7.44 -5.41
N ASP A 195 15.60 7.47 -6.41
CA ASP A 195 14.69 8.59 -6.67
C ASP A 195 13.26 8.10 -6.51
N GLY A 196 12.44 8.82 -5.75
CA GLY A 196 11.06 8.42 -5.51
C GLY A 196 10.54 8.80 -4.14
N TYR A 197 9.86 7.84 -3.51
CA TYR A 197 9.09 8.01 -2.28
C TYR A 197 9.52 6.97 -1.23
N LYS A 198 9.00 7.13 -0.02
CA LYS A 198 9.10 6.17 1.07
C LYS A 198 7.72 5.78 1.55
N ASP A 199 7.54 4.49 1.76
CA ASP A 199 6.41 3.94 2.49
C ASP A 199 6.85 3.65 3.91
N HIS A 200 6.41 4.47 4.86
CA HIS A 200 6.63 4.26 6.29
C HIS A 200 5.43 3.55 6.84
N LEU A 201 5.64 2.39 7.46
CA LEU A 201 4.54 1.58 7.94
C LEU A 201 4.79 1.04 9.33
N VAL A 202 3.68 0.89 10.06
CA VAL A 202 3.64 0.18 11.33
C VAL A 202 2.86 -1.11 11.14
N ILE A 203 3.42 -2.21 11.64
CA ILE A 203 2.73 -3.51 11.66
C ILE A 203 2.53 -3.97 13.09
N ASP A 204 1.48 -4.78 13.30
CA ASP A 204 1.38 -5.52 14.55
C ASP A 204 2.31 -6.73 14.54
N ASN A 205 2.90 -7.02 15.70
CA ASN A 205 3.90 -8.07 15.81
C ASN A 205 3.29 -9.48 15.66
N GLU A 206 2.04 -9.70 16.06
CA GLU A 206 1.43 -11.03 16.02
C GLU A 206 1.04 -11.47 14.60
N TYR A 207 0.14 -10.72 13.98
CA TYR A 207 -0.51 -11.08 12.72
C TYR A 207 0.27 -10.57 11.50
N LYS A 208 1.16 -9.59 11.69
CA LYS A 208 1.90 -8.89 10.63
C LYS A 208 0.96 -8.15 9.67
N LEU A 209 -0.12 -7.59 10.19
CA LEU A 209 -0.99 -6.69 9.45
C LEU A 209 -0.47 -5.27 9.62
N ILE A 210 -0.49 -4.51 8.54
CA ILE A 210 -0.18 -3.08 8.55
C ILE A 210 -1.31 -2.37 9.27
N ARG A 211 -1.00 -1.58 10.29
CA ARG A 211 -2.00 -0.88 11.13
C ARG A 211 -2.11 0.59 10.80
N ASN A 212 -1.03 1.18 10.30
CA ASN A 212 -1.01 2.54 9.81
C ASN A 212 0.18 2.68 8.85
N PHE A 213 0.11 3.69 7.98
CA PHE A 213 1.17 4.03 7.05
C PHE A 213 1.17 5.53 6.72
N GLU A 214 2.32 6.03 6.30
CA GLU A 214 2.48 7.38 5.77
C GLU A 214 3.47 7.35 4.62
N VAL A 215 3.21 8.16 3.60
CA VAL A 215 4.07 8.22 2.41
C VAL A 215 4.69 9.59 2.31
N THR A 216 6.01 9.61 2.18
CA THR A 216 6.80 10.83 2.00
C THR A 216 7.65 10.73 0.76
N SER A 217 8.25 11.84 0.33
CA SER A 217 9.37 11.81 -0.60
C SER A 217 10.58 11.10 0.04
N ALA A 218 11.47 10.51 -0.78
CA ALA A 218 12.47 9.56 -0.29
C ALA A 218 13.62 10.17 0.52
N GLU A 219 13.87 11.47 0.42
CA GLU A 219 14.84 12.23 1.21
C GLU A 219 14.39 12.45 2.65
N VAL A 220 13.09 12.42 2.93
CA VAL A 220 12.55 12.63 4.28
C VAL A 220 13.12 11.58 5.23
N HIS A 221 13.64 12.03 6.36
CA HIS A 221 14.25 11.14 7.35
C HIS A 221 13.17 10.41 8.16
N ASP A 222 13.36 9.10 8.35
CA ASP A 222 12.34 8.20 8.90
C ASP A 222 11.84 8.61 10.29
N SER A 223 12.69 9.28 11.08
CA SER A 223 12.32 9.77 12.42
C SER A 223 11.18 10.80 12.41
N GLN A 224 10.91 11.50 11.29
CA GLN A 224 9.96 12.61 11.23
C GLN A 224 8.50 12.16 11.33
N VAL A 225 8.17 10.97 10.84
CA VAL A 225 6.80 10.42 10.83
C VAL A 225 6.56 9.39 11.94
N PHE A 226 7.54 9.21 12.83
CA PHE A 226 7.60 8.04 13.72
C PHE A 226 6.41 7.93 14.68
N PHE A 227 6.07 9.01 15.38
CA PHE A 227 5.06 8.98 16.43
C PHE A 227 3.63 8.96 15.85
N GLU A 228 3.39 9.70 14.76
CA GLU A 228 2.10 9.75 14.05
C GLU A 228 1.67 8.40 13.47
N LEU A 229 2.65 7.52 13.19
CA LEU A 229 2.38 6.16 12.73
C LEU A 229 1.84 5.24 13.82
N LEU A 230 2.16 5.47 15.09
CA LEU A 230 1.82 4.53 16.15
C LEU A 230 0.29 4.41 16.31
N SER A 231 -0.20 3.17 16.38
CA SER A 231 -1.63 2.87 16.54
C SER A 231 -1.96 2.44 17.98
N GLU A 232 -3.19 2.01 18.22
CA GLU A 232 -3.49 1.22 19.42
C GLU A 232 -2.98 -0.23 19.28
N ASN A 233 -2.62 -0.85 20.40
CA ASN A 233 -2.16 -2.25 20.46
C ASN A 233 -2.21 -2.77 21.90
N THR A 234 -2.38 -4.10 22.06
CA THR A 234 -2.38 -4.74 23.38
C THR A 234 -1.07 -4.65 24.15
N SER A 235 0.06 -4.43 23.46
CA SER A 235 1.34 -4.11 24.11
C SER A 235 1.83 -2.74 23.69
N LYS A 236 2.38 -2.02 24.65
CA LYS A 236 3.00 -0.69 24.46
C LYS A 236 4.45 -0.76 23.97
N GLU A 237 4.94 -1.92 23.54
CA GLU A 237 6.29 -2.05 22.99
C GLU A 237 6.38 -1.59 21.53
N VAL A 238 7.41 -0.80 21.22
CA VAL A 238 7.66 -0.24 19.88
C VAL A 238 9.05 -0.60 19.41
N TRP A 239 9.16 -1.37 18.33
CA TRP A 239 10.42 -1.77 17.70
C TRP A 239 10.66 -0.97 16.43
N ALA A 240 11.82 -0.31 16.32
CA ALA A 240 12.20 0.43 15.12
C ALA A 240 13.73 0.46 14.94
N ASP A 241 14.19 0.91 13.76
CA ASP A 241 15.62 1.08 13.50
C ASP A 241 16.25 2.19 14.33
N SER A 242 17.58 2.15 14.42
CA SER A 242 18.37 3.22 15.00
C SER A 242 18.16 4.57 14.32
N ALA A 243 17.74 4.61 13.05
CA ALA A 243 17.32 5.83 12.36
C ALA A 243 16.13 6.53 13.04
N TYR A 244 15.25 5.79 13.72
CA TYR A 244 14.11 6.36 14.44
C TYR A 244 14.47 6.87 15.84
N ARG A 245 15.72 6.67 16.30
CA ARG A 245 16.14 7.03 17.66
C ARG A 245 16.64 8.48 17.71
N SER A 246 15.79 9.38 18.20
CA SER A 246 16.15 10.74 18.63
C SER A 246 15.77 10.94 20.11
N GLU A 247 16.29 11.99 20.74
CA GLU A 247 15.89 12.36 22.11
C GLU A 247 14.40 12.71 22.18
N GLU A 248 13.92 13.44 21.18
CA GLU A 248 12.51 13.78 20.99
C GLU A 248 11.63 12.53 20.88
N ASN A 249 11.97 11.58 20.00
CA ASN A 249 11.19 10.35 19.81
C ASN A 249 11.19 9.48 21.08
N GLU A 250 12.31 9.35 21.78
CA GLU A 250 12.37 8.60 23.04
C GLU A 250 11.53 9.29 24.14
N TRP A 251 11.51 10.63 24.17
CA TRP A 251 10.65 11.40 25.07
C TRP A 251 9.16 11.21 24.72
N MET A 252 8.78 11.35 23.45
CA MET A 252 7.40 11.16 23.00
C MET A 252 6.90 9.74 23.27
N LEU A 253 7.72 8.71 23.00
CA LEU A 253 7.40 7.32 23.36
C LEU A 253 7.13 7.19 24.86
N LYS A 254 8.00 7.74 25.70
CA LYS A 254 7.83 7.69 27.15
C LYS A 254 6.56 8.43 27.60
N ALA A 255 6.31 9.62 27.05
CA ALA A 255 5.12 10.43 27.35
C ALA A 255 3.83 9.72 26.93
N GLY A 256 3.83 9.00 25.80
CA GLY A 256 2.72 8.16 25.34
C GLY A 256 2.59 6.81 26.06
N GLY A 257 3.42 6.53 27.06
CA GLY A 257 3.41 5.27 27.82
C GLY A 257 3.99 4.07 27.06
N TYR A 258 4.71 4.31 25.96
CA TYR A 258 5.37 3.28 25.17
C TYR A 258 6.71 2.83 25.77
N ARG A 259 7.03 1.56 25.56
CA ARG A 259 8.32 0.95 25.89
C ARG A 259 9.18 0.89 24.63
N SER A 260 10.18 1.75 24.56
CA SER A 260 11.12 1.83 23.44
C SER A 260 11.98 0.58 23.31
N GLN A 261 11.77 -0.14 22.21
CA GLN A 261 12.65 -1.20 21.73
C GLN A 261 13.45 -0.76 20.49
N VAL A 262 13.57 0.56 20.27
CA VAL A 262 14.34 1.14 19.16
C VAL A 262 15.83 0.79 19.31
N HIS A 263 16.50 0.48 18.21
CA HIS A 263 17.92 0.10 18.22
C HIS A 263 18.80 1.24 18.71
N ARG A 264 19.84 0.94 19.48
CA ARG A 264 20.88 1.91 19.82
C ARG A 264 21.85 2.05 18.65
N LYS A 265 22.30 3.28 18.37
CA LYS A 265 23.34 3.58 17.38
C LYS A 265 24.69 3.76 18.06
N GLY A 266 25.76 3.28 17.43
CA GLY A 266 27.12 3.65 17.80
C GLY A 266 27.51 4.96 17.10
N TYR A 267 28.30 5.80 17.76
CA TYR A 267 28.80 7.04 17.18
C TYR A 267 30.29 6.94 16.92
N ARG A 268 30.82 7.85 16.09
CA ARG A 268 32.27 7.98 15.88
C ARG A 268 32.95 8.14 17.25
N ASN A 269 33.94 7.31 17.53
CA ASN A 269 34.67 7.25 18.80
C ASN A 269 33.84 6.82 20.02
N ARG A 270 32.57 6.42 19.85
CA ARG A 270 31.71 5.85 20.89
C ARG A 270 30.95 4.64 20.34
N PRO A 271 31.65 3.52 20.08
CA PRO A 271 31.02 2.31 19.55
C PRO A 271 30.05 1.69 20.56
N LEU A 272 29.12 0.87 20.06
CA LEU A 272 28.21 0.12 20.92
C LEU A 272 28.99 -0.88 21.78
N ASN A 273 28.75 -0.86 23.09
CA ASN A 273 29.30 -1.88 23.98
C ASN A 273 28.63 -3.26 23.74
N LYS A 274 29.26 -4.33 24.22
CA LYS A 274 28.78 -5.72 24.03
C LYS A 274 27.32 -5.92 24.50
N ARG A 275 26.92 -5.27 25.60
CA ARG A 275 25.54 -5.33 26.12
C ARG A 275 24.53 -4.69 25.17
N ALA A 276 24.85 -3.53 24.60
CA ALA A 276 24.00 -2.84 23.64
C ALA A 276 23.92 -3.61 22.32
N GLN A 277 25.02 -4.20 21.85
CA GLN A 277 25.02 -5.07 20.68
C GLN A 277 24.12 -6.31 20.89
N GLN A 278 24.22 -6.97 22.05
CA GLN A 278 23.37 -8.12 22.37
C GLN A 278 21.88 -7.72 22.48
N SER A 279 21.59 -6.55 23.05
CA SER A 279 20.22 -6.00 23.09
C SER A 279 19.69 -5.74 21.68
N ASN A 280 20.45 -5.06 20.82
CA ASN A 280 20.07 -4.86 19.42
C ASN A 280 19.85 -6.20 18.71
N ARG A 281 20.71 -7.21 18.92
CA ARG A 281 20.53 -8.54 18.31
C ARG A 281 19.22 -9.22 18.72
N ARG A 282 18.78 -9.04 19.98
CA ARG A 282 17.47 -9.54 20.43
C ARG A 282 16.33 -8.77 19.76
N LYS A 283 16.43 -7.43 19.69
CA LYS A 283 15.43 -6.56 19.05
C LYS A 283 15.29 -6.83 17.54
N SER A 284 16.41 -7.07 16.85
CA SER A 284 16.43 -7.43 15.42
C SER A 284 15.59 -8.65 15.09
N ARG A 285 15.56 -9.68 15.97
CA ARG A 285 14.75 -10.90 15.74
C ARG A 285 13.25 -10.60 15.68
N ILE A 286 12.80 -9.61 16.45
CA ILE A 286 11.40 -9.17 16.44
C ILE A 286 11.17 -8.28 15.21
N ARG A 287 12.05 -7.29 14.96
CA ARG A 287 11.95 -6.41 13.79
C ARG A 287 11.93 -7.15 12.46
N ALA A 288 12.70 -8.23 12.31
CA ALA A 288 12.73 -9.04 11.09
C ALA A 288 11.34 -9.58 10.66
N ARG A 289 10.32 -9.51 11.53
CA ARG A 289 8.94 -9.86 11.17
C ARG A 289 8.28 -8.89 10.18
N VAL A 290 8.83 -7.69 9.98
CA VAL A 290 8.40 -6.76 8.92
C VAL A 290 8.97 -7.14 7.55
N GLU A 291 10.10 -7.84 7.48
CA GLU A 291 10.73 -8.20 6.20
C GLU A 291 9.81 -9.02 5.29
N PRO A 292 9.03 -10.01 5.77
CA PRO A 292 8.04 -10.71 4.94
C PRO A 292 6.89 -9.83 4.44
N VAL A 293 6.61 -8.69 5.06
CA VAL A 293 5.58 -7.73 4.60
C VAL A 293 6.07 -7.08 3.31
N PHE A 294 7.23 -6.42 3.37
CA PHE A 294 7.87 -5.84 2.19
C PHE A 294 8.25 -6.90 1.16
N GLY A 295 8.68 -8.09 1.60
CA GLY A 295 8.98 -9.20 0.70
C GLY A 295 7.76 -9.67 -0.09
N SER A 296 6.55 -9.62 0.48
CA SER A 296 5.32 -9.95 -0.26
C SER A 296 4.97 -8.86 -1.27
N MET A 297 5.13 -7.59 -0.91
CA MET A 297 4.92 -6.47 -1.83
C MET A 297 5.91 -6.53 -3.01
N GLU A 298 7.19 -6.76 -2.72
CA GLU A 298 8.24 -6.78 -3.73
C GLU A 298 8.10 -7.99 -4.67
N ASN A 299 7.94 -9.20 -4.12
CA ASN A 299 8.02 -10.43 -4.92
C ASN A 299 6.67 -10.90 -5.47
N GLU A 300 5.58 -10.65 -4.75
CA GLU A 300 4.26 -11.21 -5.11
C GLU A 300 3.33 -10.16 -5.73
N MET A 301 3.53 -8.87 -5.44
CA MET A 301 2.73 -7.76 -5.98
C MET A 301 3.48 -6.95 -7.06
N GLY A 302 4.60 -7.48 -7.55
CA GLY A 302 5.31 -6.96 -8.72
C GLY A 302 6.23 -5.76 -8.47
N GLY A 303 6.62 -5.52 -7.22
CA GLY A 303 7.72 -4.60 -6.87
C GLY A 303 7.28 -3.25 -6.30
N LEU A 304 8.17 -2.64 -5.51
CA LEU A 304 8.02 -1.28 -4.98
C LEU A 304 8.45 -0.23 -6.02
N PHE A 305 7.69 -0.15 -7.12
CA PHE A 305 7.92 0.80 -8.21
C PHE A 305 6.63 1.54 -8.60
N LEU A 306 6.70 2.87 -8.67
CA LEU A 306 5.57 3.73 -9.03
C LEU A 306 5.67 4.25 -10.45
N ARG A 307 4.55 4.23 -11.19
CA ARG A 307 4.42 4.86 -12.52
C ARG A 307 3.55 6.11 -12.52
N VAL A 308 3.17 6.58 -11.33
CA VAL A 308 2.37 7.79 -11.13
C VAL A 308 3.28 8.99 -10.85
N ILE A 309 2.80 10.18 -11.16
CA ILE A 309 3.50 11.44 -10.94
C ILE A 309 2.81 12.20 -9.81
N GLY A 310 3.59 12.62 -8.81
CA GLY A 310 3.16 13.46 -7.70
C GLY A 310 2.78 12.69 -6.43
N LEU A 311 2.96 13.36 -5.29
CA LEU A 311 2.86 12.76 -3.96
C LEU A 311 1.46 12.26 -3.64
N ALA A 312 0.41 12.98 -4.06
CA ALA A 312 -0.98 12.57 -3.81
C ALA A 312 -1.31 11.22 -4.48
N ARG A 313 -0.87 11.03 -5.72
CA ARG A 313 -1.04 9.76 -6.44
C ARG A 313 -0.14 8.67 -5.89
N ALA A 314 1.10 9.01 -5.48
CA ALA A 314 2.00 8.08 -4.80
C ALA A 314 1.38 7.55 -3.49
N LYS A 315 0.83 8.46 -2.64
CA LYS A 315 0.05 8.13 -1.43
C LYS A 315 -1.08 7.16 -1.75
N THR A 316 -1.82 7.43 -2.83
CA THR A 316 -2.94 6.59 -3.24
C THR A 316 -2.49 5.19 -3.65
N LYS A 317 -1.47 5.10 -4.52
CA LYS A 317 -0.99 3.82 -5.07
C LYS A 317 -0.31 2.96 -4.00
N ILE A 318 0.53 3.55 -3.16
CA ILE A 318 1.18 2.85 -2.04
C ILE A 318 0.14 2.44 -1.00
N GLY A 319 -0.80 3.32 -0.65
CA GLY A 319 -1.85 2.98 0.31
C GLY A 319 -2.76 1.84 -0.17
N LEU A 320 -3.11 1.81 -1.46
CA LEU A 320 -3.83 0.68 -2.06
C LEU A 320 -2.99 -0.61 -2.02
N MET A 321 -1.71 -0.55 -2.35
CA MET A 321 -0.80 -1.69 -2.23
C MET A 321 -0.73 -2.22 -0.78
N ASN A 322 -0.66 -1.34 0.22
CA ASN A 322 -0.67 -1.70 1.64
C ASN A 322 -2.00 -2.35 2.05
N LEU A 323 -3.12 -1.81 1.57
CA LEU A 323 -4.45 -2.38 1.80
C LEU A 323 -4.58 -3.77 1.17
N VAL A 324 -4.10 -3.94 -0.06
CA VAL A 324 -4.13 -5.23 -0.78
C VAL A 324 -3.24 -6.27 -0.12
N TYR A 325 -2.07 -5.87 0.41
CA TYR A 325 -1.28 -6.73 1.28
C TYR A 325 -2.12 -7.22 2.47
N ASN A 326 -2.80 -6.32 3.17
CA ASN A 326 -3.65 -6.64 4.32
C ASN A 326 -4.82 -7.57 3.95
N LEU A 327 -5.52 -7.31 2.84
CA LEU A 327 -6.61 -8.16 2.34
C LEU A 327 -6.10 -9.61 2.11
N LYS A 328 -4.98 -9.75 1.41
CA LYS A 328 -4.35 -11.05 1.15
C LYS A 328 -3.87 -11.72 2.45
N ARG A 329 -3.29 -10.94 3.36
CA ARG A 329 -2.81 -11.42 4.65
C ARG A 329 -3.95 -11.91 5.53
N CYS A 330 -5.08 -11.20 5.58
CA CYS A 330 -6.30 -11.61 6.26
C CYS A 330 -6.79 -12.98 5.75
N VAL A 331 -6.91 -13.15 4.43
CA VAL A 331 -7.30 -14.44 3.84
C VAL A 331 -6.33 -15.56 4.24
N SER A 332 -5.02 -15.28 4.25
CA SER A 332 -4.00 -16.23 4.69
C SER A 332 -4.17 -16.62 6.16
N LEU A 333 -4.50 -15.67 7.03
CA LEU A 333 -4.73 -15.90 8.46
C LEU A 333 -5.99 -16.75 8.68
N CYS A 334 -7.12 -16.37 8.07
CA CYS A 334 -8.37 -17.12 8.16
C CYS A 334 -8.20 -18.57 7.67
N ARG A 335 -7.50 -18.78 6.54
CA ARG A 335 -7.23 -20.14 6.00
C ARG A 335 -6.37 -21.01 6.92
N ARG A 336 -5.53 -20.42 7.76
CA ARG A 336 -4.70 -21.14 8.74
C ARG A 336 -5.47 -21.53 10.01
N GLY A 337 -6.79 -21.30 10.03
CA GLY A 337 -7.59 -21.48 11.24
C GLY A 337 -7.25 -20.44 12.32
N LEU A 338 -6.48 -19.40 11.97
CA LEU A 338 -6.34 -18.22 12.81
C LEU A 338 -7.58 -17.37 12.57
N SER A 339 -8.74 -17.85 12.97
CA SER A 339 -9.90 -17.06 13.37
C SER A 339 -10.20 -17.53 14.78
N ALA A 340 -9.89 -16.71 15.78
CA ALA A 340 -10.08 -17.11 17.16
C ALA A 340 -11.36 -16.48 17.69
N ALA A 341 -12.47 -17.17 17.44
CA ALA A 341 -13.81 -16.95 17.99
C ALA A 341 -14.49 -15.62 17.64
#